data_AF-A0A967T986-F1
#
_entry.id   AF-A0A967T986-F1
#
_cell.length_a   1.000
_cell.length_b   1.000
_cell.length_c   1.000
_cell.angle_alpha   90.00
_cell.angle_beta   90.00
_cell.angle_gamma   90.00
#
_symmetry.space_group_name_H-M   'P 1'
#
loop_
_entity.id
_entity.type
_entity.pdbx_description
1 polymer ?
#
loop_
_entity_poly.entity_id
_entity_poly.type
_entity_poly.pdbx_seq_one_letter_code
_entity_poly.pdbx_strand_id
1 'polypeptide(L)'
;LHTFFTGKDLDSYKDFYGLPDEKNPYDWSKTTPGQAANRKAVIDEADAIITGYEFQGKQISVAEALEKAHLRVSAPIAERVIREKILSEVKKRSKGVTLKPSGRKNKAPSTIEKKSEEKAIQTAEKGLNELKKKGL
;
A
#
# COMPACT_ATOMS: atom_id res chain seq x y z
N LEU A 1 -11.52 -2.06 -16.97
CA LEU A 1 -12.17 -0.97 -16.21
C LEU A 1 -12.44 -1.36 -14.76
N HIS A 2 -13.21 -2.41 -14.46
CA HIS A 2 -13.57 -2.77 -13.07
C HIS A 2 -12.38 -3.06 -12.15
N THR A 3 -11.31 -3.66 -12.66
CA THR A 3 -10.09 -3.96 -11.89
C THR A 3 -9.36 -2.71 -11.38
N PHE A 4 -9.54 -1.56 -12.04
CA PHE A 4 -8.91 -0.30 -11.64
C PHE A 4 -9.37 0.08 -10.23
N PHE A 5 -10.68 0.14 -10.00
CA PHE A 5 -11.29 0.55 -8.73
C PHE A 5 -11.05 -0.41 -7.55
N THR A 6 -10.59 -1.63 -7.83
CA THR A 6 -10.20 -2.62 -6.81
C THR A 6 -8.69 -2.63 -6.53
N GLY A 7 -7.92 -1.79 -7.20
CA GLY A 7 -6.48 -1.68 -7.01
C GLY A 7 -6.13 -1.23 -5.59
N LYS A 8 -5.05 -1.80 -5.03
CA LYS A 8 -4.56 -1.48 -3.68
C LYS A 8 -4.25 0.01 -3.49
N ASP A 9 -3.83 0.68 -4.55
CA ASP A 9 -3.50 2.11 -4.52
C ASP A 9 -4.75 2.98 -4.31
N LEU A 10 -5.93 2.47 -4.64
CA LEU A 10 -7.22 3.13 -4.44
C LEU A 10 -7.88 2.75 -3.12
N ASP A 11 -7.22 1.98 -2.25
CA ASP A 11 -7.77 1.57 -0.96
C ASP A 11 -8.20 2.77 -0.10
N SER A 12 -7.49 3.89 -0.20
CA SER A 12 -7.81 5.11 0.55
C SER A 12 -9.00 5.88 -0.03
N TYR A 13 -9.51 5.47 -1.20
CA TYR A 13 -10.64 6.07 -1.91
C TYR A 13 -11.89 5.17 -1.91
N LYS A 14 -11.90 4.09 -1.12
CA LYS A 14 -13.03 3.14 -1.04
C LYS A 14 -14.35 3.81 -0.69
N ASP A 15 -14.35 4.79 0.20
CA ASP A 15 -15.57 5.52 0.57
C ASP A 15 -16.13 6.35 -0.61
N PHE A 16 -15.25 6.79 -1.50
CA PHE A 16 -15.58 7.64 -2.63
C PHE A 16 -16.07 6.87 -3.86
N TYR A 17 -15.47 5.71 -4.16
CA TYR A 17 -15.82 4.87 -5.30
C TYR A 17 -16.73 3.67 -4.95
N GLY A 18 -16.86 3.36 -3.66
CA GLY A 18 -17.55 2.17 -3.17
C GLY A 18 -16.69 0.92 -3.25
N LEU A 19 -17.23 -0.17 -2.71
CA LEU A 19 -16.64 -1.51 -2.73
C LEU A 19 -17.53 -2.47 -3.51
N PRO A 20 -16.96 -3.44 -4.23
CA PRO A 20 -17.72 -4.52 -4.81
C PRO A 20 -18.24 -5.47 -3.71
N ASP A 21 -19.16 -6.35 -4.07
CA ASP A 21 -19.67 -7.38 -3.16
C ASP A 21 -18.53 -8.30 -2.68
N GLU A 22 -18.55 -8.65 -1.39
CA GLU A 22 -17.54 -9.52 -0.77
C GLU A 22 -17.48 -10.91 -1.43
N LYS A 23 -18.60 -11.39 -1.98
CA LYS A 23 -18.70 -12.70 -2.63
C LYS A 23 -18.36 -12.64 -4.12
N ASN A 24 -18.49 -11.47 -4.75
CA ASN A 24 -18.20 -11.29 -6.16
C ASN A 24 -17.52 -9.93 -6.41
N PRO A 25 -16.20 -9.90 -6.72
CA PRO A 25 -15.46 -8.66 -6.95
C PRO A 25 -15.88 -7.90 -8.21
N TYR A 26 -16.75 -8.49 -9.04
CA TYR A 26 -17.33 -7.85 -10.22
C TYR A 26 -18.75 -7.33 -9.98
N ASP A 27 -19.38 -7.65 -8.86
CA ASP A 27 -20.70 -7.15 -8.51
C ASP A 27 -20.58 -5.82 -7.77
N TRP A 28 -21.14 -4.76 -8.36
CA TRP A 28 -21.13 -3.41 -7.81
C TRP A 28 -22.53 -2.89 -7.47
N SER A 29 -23.51 -3.78 -7.41
CA SER A 29 -24.92 -3.46 -7.12
C SER A 29 -25.14 -2.77 -5.77
N LYS A 30 -24.24 -2.98 -4.81
CA LYS A 30 -24.29 -2.39 -3.47
C LYS A 30 -23.73 -0.98 -3.36
N THR A 31 -23.15 -0.43 -4.43
CA THR A 31 -22.62 0.94 -4.40
C THR A 31 -23.74 1.97 -4.35
N THR A 32 -23.51 3.06 -3.60
CA THR A 32 -24.48 4.15 -3.57
C THR A 32 -24.55 4.86 -4.92
N PRO A 33 -25.65 5.54 -5.27
CA PRO A 33 -25.76 6.30 -6.52
C PRO A 33 -24.62 7.32 -6.69
N GLY A 34 -24.17 7.97 -5.61
CA GLY A 34 -23.04 8.90 -5.64
C GLY A 34 -21.71 8.20 -5.95
N GLN A 35 -21.45 7.05 -5.36
CA GLN A 35 -20.25 6.25 -5.65
C GLN A 35 -20.24 5.74 -7.09
N ALA A 36 -21.39 5.28 -7.59
CA ALA A 36 -21.55 4.91 -9.00
C ALA A 36 -21.31 6.10 -9.94
N ALA A 37 -21.85 7.29 -9.61
CA ALA A 37 -21.62 8.51 -10.37
C ALA A 37 -20.13 8.92 -10.40
N ASN A 38 -19.43 8.82 -9.27
CA ASN A 38 -17.99 9.11 -9.21
C ASN A 38 -17.17 8.15 -10.09
N ARG A 39 -17.51 6.85 -10.09
CA ARG A 39 -16.86 5.87 -10.99
C ARG A 39 -17.14 6.16 -12.46
N LYS A 40 -18.39 6.52 -12.78
CA LYS A 40 -18.76 6.93 -14.13
C LYS A 40 -17.99 8.18 -14.56
N ALA A 41 -17.84 9.18 -13.69
CA ALA A 41 -17.08 10.38 -13.98
C ALA A 41 -15.61 10.08 -14.32
N VAL A 42 -14.98 9.13 -13.63
CA VAL A 42 -13.60 8.70 -13.97
C VAL A 42 -13.54 8.06 -15.35
N ILE A 43 -14.52 7.24 -15.71
CA ILE A 43 -14.57 6.59 -17.03
C ILE A 43 -14.79 7.64 -18.13
N ASP A 44 -15.79 8.51 -17.95
CA ASP A 44 -16.12 9.55 -18.93
C ASP A 44 -14.93 10.53 -19.13
N GLU A 45 -14.22 10.88 -18.05
CA GLU A 45 -13.01 11.71 -18.13
C GLU A 45 -11.84 10.96 -18.78
N ALA A 46 -11.66 9.66 -18.53
CA ALA A 46 -10.62 8.86 -19.18
C ALA A 46 -10.85 8.75 -20.68
N ASP A 47 -12.11 8.56 -21.11
CA ASP A 47 -12.48 8.54 -22.53
C ASP A 47 -12.23 9.90 -23.20
N ALA A 48 -12.51 11.00 -22.51
CA ALA A 48 -12.20 12.34 -22.99
C ALA A 48 -10.68 12.56 -23.14
N ILE A 49 -9.88 12.05 -22.19
CA ILE A 49 -8.42 12.10 -22.26
C ILE A 49 -7.90 11.29 -23.45
N ILE A 50 -8.37 10.05 -23.62
CA ILE A 50 -7.97 9.19 -24.74
C ILE A 50 -8.27 9.88 -26.07
N THR A 51 -9.50 10.37 -26.23
CA THR A 51 -9.93 11.11 -27.43
C THR A 51 -9.06 12.35 -27.68
N GLY A 52 -8.73 13.10 -26.63
CA GLY A 52 -7.86 14.27 -26.72
C GLY A 52 -6.43 13.95 -27.14
N TYR A 53 -5.89 12.79 -26.74
CA TYR A 53 -4.59 12.31 -27.19
C TYR A 53 -4.63 11.86 -28.65
N GLU A 54 -5.67 11.11 -29.04
CA GLU A 54 -5.86 10.66 -30.42
C GLU A 54 -5.95 11.85 -31.39
N PHE A 55 -6.66 12.92 -31.01
CA PHE A 55 -6.74 14.16 -31.79
C PHE A 55 -5.37 14.85 -31.99
N GLN A 56 -4.43 14.66 -31.06
CA GLN A 56 -3.06 15.18 -31.17
C GLN A 56 -2.13 14.24 -31.96
N GLY A 57 -2.65 13.14 -32.52
CA GLY A 57 -1.84 12.10 -33.17
C GLY A 57 -0.97 11.33 -32.19
N LYS A 58 -1.32 11.32 -30.90
CA LYS A 58 -0.62 10.59 -29.84
C LYS A 58 -1.49 9.44 -29.35
N GLN A 59 -0.85 8.42 -28.78
CA GLN A 59 -1.56 7.34 -28.10
C GLN A 59 -1.30 7.41 -26.60
N ILE A 60 -2.31 7.09 -25.81
CA ILE A 60 -2.23 6.91 -24.37
C ILE A 60 -2.84 5.56 -24.02
N SER A 61 -2.24 4.86 -23.06
CA SER A 61 -2.84 3.61 -22.59
C SER A 61 -4.10 3.88 -21.78
N VAL A 62 -5.07 2.96 -21.84
CA VAL A 62 -6.30 3.05 -21.03
C VAL A 62 -5.97 3.13 -19.53
N ALA A 63 -4.95 2.40 -19.07
CA ALA A 63 -4.52 2.45 -17.67
C ALA A 63 -4.03 3.84 -17.27
N GLU A 64 -3.18 4.45 -18.10
CA GLU A 64 -2.64 5.79 -17.85
C GLU A 64 -3.75 6.87 -17.93
N ALA A 65 -4.70 6.73 -18.85
CA ALA A 65 -5.85 7.63 -18.94
C ALA A 65 -6.73 7.57 -17.68
N LEU A 66 -6.98 6.37 -17.15
CA LEU A 66 -7.73 6.18 -15.91
C LEU A 66 -7.01 6.76 -14.69
N GLU A 67 -5.69 6.63 -14.62
CA GLU A 67 -4.90 7.26 -13.55
C GLU A 67 -5.00 8.79 -13.60
N LYS A 68 -4.86 9.38 -14.80
CA LYS A 68 -5.01 10.84 -14.98
C LYS A 68 -6.43 11.30 -14.65
N ALA A 69 -7.44 10.56 -15.10
CA ALA A 69 -8.85 10.84 -14.80
C ALA A 69 -9.14 10.75 -13.29
N HIS A 70 -8.62 9.71 -12.63
CA HIS A 70 -8.72 9.55 -11.18
C HIS A 70 -8.20 10.79 -10.44
N LEU A 71 -7.00 11.26 -10.77
CA LEU A 71 -6.41 12.44 -10.12
C LEU A 71 -7.29 13.69 -10.26
N ARG A 72 -7.92 13.87 -11.42
CA ARG A 72 -8.82 15.01 -11.68
C ARG A 72 -10.13 14.89 -10.89
N VAL A 73 -10.78 13.73 -10.94
CA VAL A 73 -12.09 13.51 -10.30
C VAL A 73 -11.97 13.48 -8.78
N SER A 74 -10.89 12.91 -8.24
CA SER A 74 -10.68 12.82 -6.79
C SER A 74 -10.01 14.06 -6.18
N ALA A 75 -9.62 15.06 -6.98
CA ALA A 75 -8.98 16.28 -6.50
C ALA A 75 -9.67 16.93 -5.28
N PRO A 76 -11.03 17.03 -5.22
CA PRO A 76 -11.72 17.63 -4.07
C PRO A 76 -11.53 16.90 -2.74
N ILE A 77 -11.25 15.59 -2.78
CA ILE A 77 -11.08 14.76 -1.59
C ILE A 77 -9.63 14.32 -1.37
N ALA A 78 -8.73 14.63 -2.31
CA ALA A 78 -7.34 14.17 -2.30
C ALA A 78 -6.60 14.64 -1.03
N GLU A 79 -6.78 15.89 -0.62
CA GLU A 79 -6.14 16.42 0.59
C GLU A 79 -6.55 15.64 1.84
N ARG A 80 -7.86 15.39 2.00
CA ARG A 80 -8.40 14.62 3.13
C ARG A 80 -7.80 13.20 3.13
N VAL A 81 -7.81 12.53 1.98
CA VAL A 81 -7.31 11.16 1.84
C VAL A 81 -5.81 11.08 2.14
N ILE A 82 -5.01 12.03 1.65
CA ILE A 82 -3.57 12.11 1.93
C ILE A 82 -3.33 12.32 3.42
N ARG A 83 -4.08 13.23 4.06
CA ARG A 83 -3.96 13.51 5.49
C ARG A 83 -4.26 12.26 6.32
N GLU A 84 -5.34 11.56 6.01
CA GLU A 84 -5.72 10.31 6.68
C GLU A 84 -4.66 9.23 6.52
N LYS A 85 -4.10 9.08 5.31
CA LYS A 85 -3.01 8.13 5.03
C LYS A 85 -1.79 8.44 5.90
N ILE A 86 -1.32 9.68 5.92
CA ILE A 86 -0.17 10.12 6.73
C ILE A 86 -0.44 9.87 8.22
N LEU A 87 -1.61 10.26 8.72
CA LEU A 87 -1.98 10.03 10.13
C LEU A 87 -1.99 8.55 10.49
N SER A 88 -2.48 7.68 9.59
CA SER A 88 -2.49 6.23 9.81
C SER A 88 -1.07 5.65 9.90
N GLU A 89 -0.14 6.12 9.08
CA GLU A 89 1.25 5.68 9.10
C GLU A 89 2.01 6.18 10.33
N VAL A 90 1.74 7.42 10.75
CA VAL A 90 2.29 7.98 11.99
C VAL A 90 1.78 7.18 13.20
N LYS A 91 0.48 6.86 13.25
CA LYS A 91 -0.09 6.01 14.32
C LYS A 91 0.50 4.59 14.32
N LYS A 92 0.80 4.01 13.16
CA LYS A 92 1.48 2.70 13.07
C LYS A 92 2.91 2.79 13.62
N ARG A 93 3.65 3.84 13.26
CA ARG A 93 5.01 4.09 13.76
C ARG A 93 5.04 4.35 15.26
N SER A 94 4.13 5.16 15.81
CA SER A 94 4.11 5.44 17.25
C SER A 94 3.89 4.19 18.09
N LYS A 95 3.04 3.25 17.65
CA LYS A 95 2.87 1.94 18.28
C LYS A 95 4.15 1.09 18.27
N GLY A 96 4.97 1.19 17.22
CA GLY A 96 6.24 0.48 17.12
C GLY A 96 7.38 1.10 17.93
N VAL A 97 7.35 2.42 18.13
CA VAL A 97 8.38 3.19 18.87
C VAL A 97 8.12 3.22 20.38
N THR A 98 6.93 2.83 20.84
CA THR A 98 6.65 2.74 22.27
C THR A 98 7.48 1.59 22.87
N LEU A 99 8.59 1.92 23.53
CA LEU A 99 9.30 1.03 24.45
C LEU A 99 8.30 0.60 25.52
N LYS A 100 7.63 -0.54 25.30
CA LYS A 100 6.79 -1.15 26.33
C LYS A 100 7.75 -1.53 27.46
N PRO A 101 7.66 -0.92 28.66
CA PRO A 101 8.43 -1.43 29.78
C PRO A 101 7.92 -2.84 30.00
N SER A 102 8.75 -3.84 29.67
CA SER A 102 8.39 -5.23 29.91
C SER A 102 8.27 -5.34 31.42
N GLY A 103 7.05 -5.50 31.91
CA GLY A 103 6.77 -5.83 33.30
C GLY A 103 7.23 -7.26 33.59
N ARG A 104 8.52 -7.54 33.43
CA ARG A 104 9.18 -8.67 34.05
C ARG A 104 9.62 -8.17 35.42
N LYS A 105 8.91 -8.62 36.46
CA LYS A 105 9.51 -8.76 37.79
C LYS A 105 10.73 -9.66 37.60
N ASN A 106 11.90 -9.06 37.46
CA ASN A 106 13.16 -9.78 37.45
C ASN A 106 13.32 -10.42 38.83
N LYS A 107 12.91 -11.69 38.98
CA LYS A 107 13.62 -12.55 39.92
C LYS A 107 15.03 -12.65 39.35
N ALA A 108 16.00 -12.12 40.09
CA ALA A 108 17.41 -12.20 39.74
C ALA A 108 17.77 -13.67 39.46
N PRO A 109 18.23 -14.01 38.24
CA PRO A 109 18.93 -15.26 38.05
C PRO A 109 20.34 -15.07 38.61
N SER A 110 20.62 -15.75 39.72
CA SER A 110 21.98 -16.14 40.04
C SER A 110 22.58 -16.88 38.84
N THR A 111 23.83 -16.56 38.53
CA THR A 111 24.72 -17.22 37.57
C THR A 111 24.65 -16.70 36.13
N ILE A 112 25.63 -15.85 35.82
CA ILE A 112 25.98 -15.35 34.49
C ILE A 112 26.72 -16.49 33.76
N GLU A 113 26.05 -17.21 32.87
CA GLU A 113 26.76 -17.96 31.82
C GLU A 113 26.91 -17.07 30.60
N LYS A 114 28.09 -16.48 30.45
CA LYS A 114 28.52 -15.79 29.23
C LYS A 114 28.43 -16.78 28.08
N LYS A 115 27.60 -16.51 27.07
CA LYS A 115 27.73 -17.18 25.77
C LYS A 115 29.11 -16.83 25.23
N SER A 116 30.03 -17.79 25.32
CA SER A 116 31.42 -17.71 24.87
C SER A 116 31.49 -17.16 23.44
N GLU A 117 32.39 -16.20 23.25
CA GLU A 117 32.76 -15.54 21.99
C GLU A 117 33.06 -16.55 20.87
N GLU A 118 33.44 -17.78 21.23
CA GLU A 118 33.70 -18.90 20.32
C GLU A 118 32.50 -19.24 19.42
N LYS A 119 31.26 -19.13 19.92
CA LYS A 119 30.06 -19.42 19.10
C LYS A 119 29.79 -18.32 18.08
N ALA A 120 30.16 -17.07 18.39
CA ALA A 120 30.04 -15.95 17.47
C ALA A 120 31.08 -16.06 16.34
N ILE A 121 32.32 -16.43 16.69
CA ILE A 121 33.41 -16.62 15.74
C ILE A 121 33.11 -17.78 14.78
N GLN A 122 32.63 -18.94 15.27
CA GLN A 122 32.27 -20.07 14.41
C GLN A 122 31.13 -19.76 13.43
N THR A 123 30.22 -18.87 13.80
CA THR A 123 29.10 -18.48 12.91
C THR A 123 29.60 -17.53 11.80
N ALA A 124 30.54 -16.65 12.12
CA ALA A 124 31.18 -15.77 11.15
C ALA A 124 32.09 -16.54 10.15
N GLU A 125 32.86 -17.52 10.64
CA GLU A 125 33.72 -18.36 9.80
C GLU A 125 32.92 -19.24 8.82
N LYS A 126 31.76 -19.76 9.26
CA LYS A 126 30.85 -20.50 8.36
C LYS A 126 30.31 -19.62 7.24
N GLY A 127 29.91 -18.38 7.55
CA GLY A 127 29.45 -17.42 6.54
C GLY A 127 30.53 -17.05 5.53
N LEU A 128 31.78 -16.88 5.98
CA LEU A 128 32.91 -16.56 5.11
C LEU A 128 33.29 -17.72 4.17
N ASN A 129 33.21 -18.97 4.65
CA ASN A 129 33.49 -20.15 3.82
C ASN A 129 32.40 -20.44 2.78
N GLU A 130 31.14 -20.11 3.06
CA GLU A 130 30.06 -20.22 2.07
C GLU A 130 30.20 -19.20 0.94
N LEU A 131 30.71 -18.00 1.23
CA LEU A 131 30.98 -16.97 0.21
C LEU A 131 32.15 -17.38 -0.69
N LYS A 132 33.24 -17.91 -0.12
CA LYS A 132 34.39 -18.42 -0.90
C LYS A 132 34.03 -19.61 -1.80
N LYS A 133 33.09 -20.47 -1.39
CA LYS A 133 32.58 -21.57 -2.22
C LYS A 133 31.68 -21.12 -3.37
N LYS A 134 31.11 -19.91 -3.30
CA LYS A 134 30.24 -19.33 -4.34
C LYS A 134 30.97 -18.51 -5.39
N GLY A 135 32.31 -18.42 -5.33
CA GLY A 135 33.13 -17.87 -6.41
C GLY A 135 32.97 -16.36 -6.65
N LEU A 136 33.05 -15.57 -5.57
CA LEU A 136 33.42 -14.15 -5.61
C LEU A 136 34.70 -13.94 -4.79
#